data_AF-A0A2G2UX04-F1
#
_entry.id   AF-A0A2G2UX04-F1
#
_cell.length_a   1.000
_cell.length_b   1.000
_cell.length_c   1.000
_cell.angle_alpha   90.00
_cell.angle_beta   90.00
_cell.angle_gamma   90.00
#
_symmetry.space_group_name_H-M   'P 1'
#
loop_
_entity.id
_entity.type
_entity.pdbx_description
1 polymer ?
#
loop_
_entity_poly.entity_id
_entity_poly.type
_entity_poly.pdbx_seq_one_letter_code
_entity_poly.pdbx_strand_id
1 'polypeptide(L)'
;MRVYGVLMWSLGKVQNTPEVSHVYIGSFNNKTIYEDLTGPLGKELFEKEQDNLLTDLKNIPKKACARRINEFVKRARAAKIHAYIISHLKKEMPAMMGKAKTQKKLIDNLEDVFVKAHVRSSKSNTFRGSNMPATTFF
;
A
#
# COMPACT_ATOMS: atom_id res chain seq x y z
N MET A 1 26.28 -17.09 6.59
CA MET A 1 24.90 -16.68 6.96
C MET A 1 24.77 -15.72 8.16
N ARG A 2 25.79 -15.45 8.98
CA ARG A 2 25.64 -14.53 10.15
C ARG A 2 25.27 -13.09 9.77
N VAL A 3 25.84 -12.57 8.69
CA VAL A 3 25.55 -11.22 8.16
C VAL A 3 24.07 -11.06 7.79
N TYR A 4 23.49 -12.08 7.15
CA TYR A 4 22.07 -12.09 6.80
C TYR A 4 21.16 -11.97 8.02
N GLY A 5 21.48 -12.69 9.10
CA GLY A 5 20.73 -12.60 10.36
C GLY A 5 20.76 -11.20 10.98
N VAL A 6 21.92 -10.55 11.03
CA VAL A 6 22.07 -9.18 11.56
C VAL A 6 21.30 -8.17 10.71
N LEU A 7 21.30 -8.35 9.39
CA LEU A 7 20.53 -7.51 8.45
C LEU A 7 19.03 -7.62 8.72
N MET A 8 18.49 -8.84 8.74
CA MET A 8 17.05 -9.06 8.96
C MET A 8 16.59 -8.56 10.32
N TRP A 9 17.40 -8.73 11.36
CA TRP A 9 17.14 -8.19 12.69
C TRP A 9 17.04 -6.65 12.70
N SER A 10 17.95 -6.00 11.99
CA SER A 10 17.96 -4.54 11.88
C SER A 10 16.78 -4.03 11.06
N LEU A 11 16.44 -4.73 9.97
CA LEU A 11 15.34 -4.37 9.09
C LEU A 11 13.98 -4.47 9.78
N GLY A 12 13.77 -5.50 10.60
CA GLY A 12 12.54 -5.67 11.38
C GLY A 12 12.28 -4.57 12.42
N LYS A 13 13.31 -3.85 12.86
CA LYS A 13 13.14 -2.68 13.76
C LYS A 13 12.70 -1.42 13.02
N VAL A 14 12.96 -1.34 11.72
CA VAL A 14 12.70 -0.14 10.90
C VAL A 14 11.41 -0.27 10.09
N GLN A 15 11.06 -1.49 9.69
CA GLN A 15 9.83 -1.75 8.93
C GLN A 15 8.62 -1.84 9.86
N ASN A 16 7.63 -0.96 9.63
CA ASN A 16 6.38 -0.94 10.40
C ASN A 16 5.31 -1.90 9.83
N THR A 17 5.76 -3.00 9.24
CA THR A 17 4.93 -4.01 8.57
C THR A 17 5.28 -5.38 9.13
N PRO A 18 4.28 -6.21 9.50
CA PRO A 18 4.53 -7.55 10.00
C PRO A 18 5.09 -8.50 8.93
N GLU A 19 4.99 -8.15 7.65
CA GLU A 19 5.53 -8.94 6.55
C GLU A 19 7.05 -8.86 6.46
N VAL A 20 7.70 -10.02 6.39
CA VAL A 20 9.14 -10.13 6.24
C VAL A 20 9.55 -9.69 4.83
N SER A 21 10.45 -8.72 4.74
CA SER A 21 10.99 -8.30 3.44
C SER A 21 11.81 -9.40 2.78
N HIS A 22 11.55 -9.60 1.49
CA HIS A 22 12.34 -10.50 0.66
C HIS A 22 13.70 -9.85 0.33
N VAL A 23 14.79 -10.60 0.52
CA VAL A 23 16.17 -10.12 0.31
C VAL A 23 16.88 -11.09 -0.61
N TYR A 24 17.24 -10.62 -1.81
CA TYR A 24 18.04 -11.39 -2.76
C TYR A 24 19.51 -11.36 -2.35
N ILE A 25 20.12 -12.53 -2.19
CA ILE A 25 21.52 -12.66 -1.77
C ILE A 25 22.36 -13.12 -2.97
N GLY A 26 23.35 -12.33 -3.36
CA GLY A 26 24.26 -12.70 -4.44
C GLY A 26 25.33 -11.66 -4.70
N SER A 27 26.25 -11.99 -5.61
CA SER A 27 27.26 -11.08 -6.14
C SER A 27 26.84 -10.60 -7.52
N PHE A 28 26.23 -9.41 -7.61
CA PHE A 28 25.72 -8.85 -8.87
C PHE A 28 26.82 -8.09 -9.64
N ASN A 29 27.88 -8.80 -10.04
CA ASN A 29 28.94 -8.25 -10.87
C ASN A 29 29.23 -9.16 -12.07
N ASN A 30 29.96 -8.65 -13.06
CA ASN A 30 30.33 -9.41 -14.26
C ASN A 30 31.54 -10.35 -14.02
N LYS A 31 31.96 -10.56 -12.77
CA LYS A 31 33.11 -11.40 -12.44
C LYS A 31 32.62 -12.80 -12.04
N THR A 32 33.43 -13.82 -12.31
CA THR A 32 33.14 -15.17 -11.83
C THR A 32 33.08 -15.19 -10.30
N ILE A 33 32.03 -15.80 -9.76
CA ILE A 33 31.90 -16.01 -8.32
C ILE A 33 33.05 -16.92 -7.89
N TYR A 34 33.91 -16.44 -7.00
CA TYR A 34 35.03 -17.23 -6.49
C TYR A 34 34.46 -18.43 -5.71
N GLU A 35 34.51 -19.62 -6.31
CA GLU A 35 34.00 -20.86 -5.72
C GLU A 35 34.64 -21.14 -4.35
N ASP A 36 35.90 -20.69 -4.14
CA ASP A 36 36.64 -20.79 -2.89
C ASP A 36 35.99 -20.04 -1.71
N LEU A 37 35.24 -18.96 -1.96
CA LEU A 37 34.64 -18.13 -0.90
C LEU A 37 33.23 -18.59 -0.50
N THR A 38 32.53 -19.32 -1.37
CA THR A 38 31.11 -19.67 -1.20
C THR A 38 30.86 -21.17 -1.14
N GLY A 39 31.83 -21.99 -1.57
CA GLY A 39 31.64 -23.42 -1.76
C GLY A 39 30.59 -23.75 -2.84
N PRO A 40 30.42 -25.04 -3.18
CA PRO A 40 29.48 -25.48 -4.22
C PRO A 40 28.02 -25.13 -3.88
N LEU A 41 27.63 -25.21 -2.60
CA LEU A 41 26.28 -24.89 -2.14
C LEU A 41 25.95 -23.39 -2.21
N GLY A 42 26.95 -22.52 -2.05
CA GLY A 42 26.74 -21.07 -2.12
C GLY A 42 26.58 -20.56 -3.54
N LYS A 43 27.23 -21.22 -4.52
CA LYS A 43 27.10 -20.89 -5.94
C LYS A 43 25.66 -21.12 -6.44
N GLU A 44 25.11 -22.30 -6.19
CA GLU A 44 23.74 -22.65 -6.57
C GLU A 44 22.71 -21.69 -5.95
N LEU A 45 22.89 -21.34 -4.67
CA LEU A 45 22.03 -20.38 -3.98
C LEU A 45 22.06 -19.01 -4.67
N PHE A 46 23.25 -18.49 -4.99
CA PHE A 46 23.38 -17.16 -5.60
C PHE A 46 22.83 -17.12 -7.03
N GLU A 47 23.06 -18.16 -7.82
CA GLU A 47 22.49 -18.27 -9.17
C GLU A 47 20.96 -18.27 -9.10
N LYS A 48 20.39 -19.07 -8.19
CA LYS A 48 18.93 -19.11 -7.98
C LYS A 48 18.35 -17.77 -7.51
N GLU A 49 19.00 -17.10 -6.57
CA GLU A 49 18.56 -15.78 -6.08
C GLU A 49 18.67 -14.70 -7.18
N GLN A 50 19.68 -14.77 -8.03
CA GLN A 50 19.84 -13.89 -9.18
C GLN A 50 18.75 -14.13 -10.23
N ASP A 51 18.43 -15.39 -10.54
CA ASP A 51 17.35 -15.74 -11.47
C ASP A 51 15.98 -15.30 -10.96
N ASN A 52 15.73 -15.45 -9.65
CA ASN A 52 14.52 -14.95 -8.99
C ASN A 52 14.41 -13.42 -9.14
N LEU A 53 15.50 -12.69 -8.85
CA LEU A 53 15.54 -11.23 -9.02
C LEU A 53 15.26 -10.83 -10.46
N LEU A 54 15.92 -11.46 -11.44
CA LEU A 54 15.73 -11.16 -12.85
C LEU A 54 14.29 -11.45 -13.31
N THR A 55 13.69 -12.53 -12.82
CA THR A 55 12.30 -12.88 -13.11
C THR A 55 11.35 -11.81 -12.55
N ASP A 56 11.56 -11.35 -11.32
CA ASP A 56 10.74 -10.30 -10.74
C ASP A 56 10.91 -8.97 -11.46
N LEU A 57 12.13 -8.60 -11.83
CA LEU A 57 12.41 -7.40 -12.64
C LEU A 57 11.68 -7.45 -13.99
N LYS A 58 11.73 -8.59 -14.69
CA LYS A 58 11.00 -8.81 -15.96
C LYS A 58 9.48 -8.73 -15.77
N ASN A 59 8.96 -9.07 -14.60
CA ASN A 59 7.54 -9.02 -14.29
C ASN A 59 7.06 -7.64 -13.80
N ILE A 60 7.95 -6.68 -13.54
CA ILE A 60 7.58 -5.32 -13.11
C ILE A 60 6.54 -4.68 -14.04
N PRO A 61 6.69 -4.66 -15.38
CA PRO A 61 5.72 -4.00 -16.25
C PRO A 61 4.31 -4.61 -16.16
N LYS A 62 4.24 -5.95 -16.02
CA LYS A 62 2.98 -6.67 -15.85
C LYS A 62 2.31 -6.31 -14.53
N LYS A 63 3.07 -6.30 -13.42
CA LYS A 63 2.58 -5.92 -12.08
C LYS A 63 2.22 -4.42 -12.01
N ALA A 64 2.90 -3.56 -12.77
CA ALA A 64 2.69 -2.12 -12.77
C ALA A 64 1.30 -1.72 -13.28
N CYS A 65 0.75 -2.42 -14.27
CA CYS A 65 -0.60 -2.16 -14.77
C CYS A 65 -1.66 -2.38 -13.67
N ALA A 66 -1.62 -3.53 -13.01
CA ALA A 66 -2.52 -3.84 -11.90
C ALA A 66 -2.36 -2.83 -10.75
N ARG A 67 -1.12 -2.44 -10.42
CA ARG A 67 -0.85 -1.40 -9.41
C ARG A 67 -1.47 -0.05 -9.78
N ARG A 68 -1.38 0.38 -11.04
CA ARG A 68 -1.98 1.64 -11.51
C ARG A 68 -3.49 1.62 -11.38
N ILE A 69 -4.13 0.50 -11.69
CA ILE A 69 -5.57 0.33 -11.52
C ILE A 69 -5.95 0.42 -10.04
N ASN A 70 -5.22 -0.26 -9.16
CA ASN A 70 -5.49 -0.22 -7.72
C ASN A 70 -5.35 1.19 -7.15
N GLU A 71 -4.30 1.92 -7.53
CA GLU A 71 -4.12 3.32 -7.10
C GLU A 71 -5.20 4.24 -7.68
N PHE A 72 -5.64 4.01 -8.92
CA PHE A 72 -6.78 4.73 -9.48
C PHE A 72 -8.06 4.47 -8.69
N VAL A 73 -8.35 3.22 -8.33
CA VAL A 73 -9.52 2.84 -7.53
C VAL A 73 -9.47 3.49 -6.14
N LYS A 74 -8.31 3.46 -5.47
CA LYS A 74 -8.11 4.15 -4.18
C LYS A 74 -8.38 5.65 -4.32
N ARG A 75 -7.84 6.29 -5.37
CA ARG A 75 -8.04 7.72 -5.63
C ARG A 75 -9.50 8.05 -5.95
N ALA A 76 -10.18 7.24 -6.75
CA ALA A 76 -11.59 7.43 -7.06
C ALA A 76 -12.48 7.31 -5.81
N ARG A 77 -12.17 6.34 -4.93
CA ARG A 77 -12.86 6.20 -3.63
C ARG A 77 -12.62 7.42 -2.75
N ALA A 78 -11.38 7.89 -2.64
CA ALA A 78 -11.04 9.09 -1.88
C ALA A 78 -11.79 10.33 -2.42
N ALA A 79 -11.82 10.51 -3.74
CA ALA A 79 -12.55 11.60 -4.39
C ALA A 79 -14.06 11.54 -4.12
N LYS A 80 -14.67 10.34 -4.17
CA LYS A 80 -16.09 10.14 -3.84
C LYS A 80 -16.39 10.50 -2.39
N ILE A 81 -15.57 10.05 -1.44
CA ILE A 81 -15.72 10.38 -0.02
C ILE A 81 -15.57 11.90 0.18
N HIS A 82 -14.56 12.51 -0.44
CA HIS A 82 -14.33 13.95 -0.37
C HIS A 82 -15.53 14.75 -0.90
N ALA A 83 -16.09 14.35 -2.05
CA ALA A 83 -17.28 14.97 -2.61
C ALA A 83 -18.50 14.86 -1.67
N TYR A 84 -18.68 13.73 -0.99
CA TYR A 84 -19.76 13.59 0.01
C TYR A 84 -19.58 14.50 1.22
N ILE A 85 -18.35 14.62 1.73
CA ILE A 85 -18.04 15.51 2.85
C ILE A 85 -18.37 16.95 2.46
N ILE A 86 -17.84 17.43 1.33
CA ILE A 86 -18.09 18.79 0.86
C ILE A 86 -19.58 19.02 0.59
N SER A 87 -20.28 18.06 0.00
CA SER A 87 -21.73 18.14 -0.22
C SER A 87 -22.52 18.24 1.09
N HIS A 88 -22.14 17.48 2.11
CA HIS A 88 -22.77 17.55 3.43
C HIS A 88 -22.49 18.87 4.12
N LEU A 89 -21.22 19.31 4.15
CA LEU A 89 -20.84 20.60 4.73
C LEU A 89 -21.58 21.76 4.06
N LYS A 90 -21.69 21.75 2.72
CA LYS A 90 -22.44 22.78 1.99
C LYS A 90 -23.92 22.81 2.35
N LYS A 91 -24.55 21.66 2.65
CA LYS A 91 -25.96 21.59 3.08
C LYS A 91 -26.18 22.16 4.48
N GLU A 92 -25.20 22.00 5.37
CA GLU A 92 -25.27 22.49 6.76
C GLU A 92 -24.88 23.99 6.88
N MET A 93 -24.33 24.60 5.81
CA MET A 93 -23.95 26.02 5.82
C MET A 93 -25.18 26.94 5.72
N PRO A 94 -25.27 27.99 6.55
CA PRO A 94 -26.38 28.95 6.47
C PRO A 94 -26.24 29.88 5.26
N ALA A 95 -27.36 30.17 4.59
CA ALA A 95 -27.38 30.98 3.37
C ALA A 95 -27.10 32.48 3.61
N MET A 96 -27.63 33.04 4.71
CA MET A 96 -27.66 34.49 4.93
C MET A 96 -26.73 34.99 6.06
N MET A 97 -26.77 34.44 7.28
CA MET A 97 -26.00 34.95 8.43
C MET A 97 -25.36 33.84 9.27
N GLY A 98 -24.21 34.11 9.91
CA GLY A 98 -23.55 33.18 10.84
C GLY A 98 -22.57 32.17 10.22
N LYS A 99 -22.19 32.33 8.95
CA LYS A 99 -21.33 31.40 8.19
C LYS A 99 -20.04 31.00 8.92
N ALA A 100 -19.30 31.95 9.48
CA ALA A 100 -18.03 31.67 10.17
C ALA A 100 -18.23 30.83 11.46
N LYS A 101 -19.30 31.10 12.21
CA LYS A 101 -19.63 30.35 13.44
C LYS A 101 -20.05 28.92 13.11
N THR A 102 -20.87 28.74 12.08
CA THR A 102 -21.29 27.41 11.62
C THR A 102 -20.14 26.62 11.01
N GLN A 103 -19.26 27.27 10.23
CA GLN A 103 -18.06 26.63 9.69
C GLN A 103 -17.15 26.12 10.81
N LYS A 104 -16.88 26.93 11.84
CA LYS A 104 -16.07 26.51 12.99
C LYS A 104 -16.70 25.31 13.70
N LYS A 105 -18.01 25.37 13.98
CA LYS A 105 -18.76 24.24 14.57
C LYS A 105 -18.68 22.97 13.72
N LEU A 106 -18.77 23.07 12.40
CA LEU A 106 -18.70 21.93 11.48
C LEU A 106 -17.29 21.32 11.42
N ILE A 107 -16.25 22.15 11.49
CA ILE A 107 -14.85 21.69 11.58
C ILE A 107 -14.60 21.02 12.93
N ASP A 108 -15.11 21.58 14.02
CA ASP A 108 -14.96 21.00 15.36
C ASP A 108 -15.69 19.64 15.50
N ASN A 109 -16.70 19.36 14.65
CA ASN A 109 -17.45 18.09 14.61
C ASN A 109 -17.16 17.25 13.36
N LEU A 110 -15.99 17.43 12.73
CA LEU A 110 -15.67 16.77 11.45
C LEU A 110 -15.59 15.24 11.58
N GLU A 111 -15.20 14.73 12.76
CA GLU A 111 -15.10 13.31 13.06
C GLU A 111 -16.44 12.57 12.87
N ASP A 112 -17.54 13.13 13.37
CA ASP A 112 -18.90 12.61 13.16
C ASP A 112 -19.32 12.64 11.69
N VAL A 113 -18.88 13.66 10.95
CA VAL A 113 -19.13 13.77 9.50
C VAL A 113 -18.41 12.66 8.74
N PHE A 114 -17.17 12.33 9.13
CA PHE A 114 -16.42 11.22 8.55
C PHE A 114 -17.07 9.87 8.86
N VAL A 115 -17.55 9.64 10.08
CA VAL A 115 -18.27 8.39 10.44
C VAL A 115 -19.53 8.23 9.60
N LYS A 116 -20.34 9.28 9.46
CA LYS A 116 -21.55 9.26 8.62
C LYS A 116 -21.24 9.03 7.14
N ALA A 117 -20.19 9.65 6.62
CA ALA A 117 -19.74 9.46 5.24
C ALA A 117 -19.21 8.04 4.99
N HIS A 118 -18.49 7.47 5.96
CA HIS A 118 -17.98 6.10 5.91
C HIS A 118 -19.13 5.08 5.85
N VAL A 119 -20.11 5.17 6.75
CA VAL A 119 -21.28 4.29 6.78
C VAL A 119 -22.08 4.35 5.47
N ARG A 120 -22.23 5.54 4.88
CA ARG A 120 -22.97 5.75 3.62
C ARG A 120 -22.19 5.23 2.40
N SER A 121 -20.86 5.33 2.41
CA SER A 121 -20.00 4.73 1.39
C SER A 121 -20.06 3.20 1.44
N SER A 122 -20.01 2.60 2.63
CA SER A 122 -20.06 1.15 2.84
C SER A 122 -21.40 0.54 2.37
N LYS A 123 -22.54 1.21 2.62
CA LYS A 123 -23.86 0.77 2.12
C LYS A 123 -24.00 0.80 0.60
N SER A 124 -23.23 1.64 -0.10
CA SER A 124 -23.23 1.68 -1.57
C SER A 124 -22.34 0.59 -2.21
N ASN A 125 -21.40 0.03 -1.45
CA ASN A 125 -20.51 -1.04 -1.91
C ASN A 125 -21.14 -2.44 -1.77
N THR A 126 -22.11 -2.64 -0.88
CA THR A 126 -22.83 -3.91 -0.72
C THR A 126 -23.79 -4.24 -1.87
N PHE A 127 -23.98 -3.33 -2.83
CA PHE A 127 -24.84 -3.55 -4.00
C PHE A 127 -24.07 -3.91 -5.29
N ARG A 128 -22.74 -3.99 -5.27
CA ARG A 128 -21.94 -4.43 -6.42
C ARG A 128 -20.77 -5.30 -5.97
N GLY A 129 -20.93 -6.62 -6.09
CA GLY A 129 -19.81 -7.56 -6.15
C GLY A 129 -19.89 -8.74 -5.19
N SER A 130 -20.81 -9.67 -5.45
CA SER A 130 -20.47 -11.08 -5.27
C SER A 130 -19.22 -11.39 -6.10
N ASN A 131 -18.17 -11.91 -5.47
CA ASN A 131 -16.88 -12.35 -6.04
C ASN A 131 -15.73 -11.33 -6.13
N MET A 132 -15.34 -10.70 -5.02
CA MET A 132 -13.92 -10.40 -4.79
C MET A 132 -13.50 -10.74 -3.35
N PRO A 133 -12.38 -11.47 -3.13
CA PRO A 133 -11.94 -11.89 -1.82
C PRO A 133 -11.53 -10.69 -0.96
N ALA A 134 -11.86 -10.76 0.33
CA ALA A 134 -11.75 -9.70 1.34
C ALA A 134 -10.31 -9.31 1.75
N THR A 135 -9.28 -9.67 0.97
CA THR A 135 -7.88 -9.47 1.34
C THR A 135 -7.28 -8.11 0.94
N THR A 136 -8.06 -7.22 0.31
CA THR A 136 -7.58 -5.87 -0.05
C THR A 136 -8.04 -4.81 0.96
N PHE A 137 -8.02 -5.15 2.26
CA PHE A 137 -8.24 -4.23 3.36
C PHE A 137 -6.94 -3.96 4.12
N PHE A 138 -5.99 -3.30 3.46
CA PHE A 138 -5.01 -2.39 4.04
C PHE A 138 -4.66 -1.31 3.00
#